data_AF-A0A434CK10-F1
#
_entry.id   AF-A0A434CK10-F1
#
_cell.length_a   1.000
_cell.length_b   1.000
_cell.length_c   1.000
_cell.angle_alpha   90.00
_cell.angle_beta   90.00
_cell.angle_gamma   90.00
#
_symmetry.space_group_name_H-M   'P 1'
#
loop_
_entity.id
_entity.type
_entity.pdbx_description
1 polymer ?
#
loop_
_entity_poly.entity_id
_entity_poly.type
_entity_poly.pdbx_seq_one_letter_code
_entity_poly.pdbx_strand_id
1 'polypeptide(L)' 'MRILMVTDAWRPQVNGVVHTLERLTETLKSFDVAVDFLTPNIFRTLPLPTYPDIRLALTTPGHVARLI' A
#
# COMPACT_ATOMS: atom_id res chain seq x y z
N MET A 1 7.63 -15.49 8.34
CA MET A 1 6.74 -14.51 9.04
C MET A 1 5.93 -13.72 8.01
N ARG A 2 4.72 -13.20 8.32
CA ARG A 2 3.93 -12.36 7.40
C ARG A 2 3.73 -10.95 7.94
N ILE A 3 3.94 -9.94 7.10
CA ILE A 3 3.72 -8.52 7.39
C ILE A 3 2.72 -7.97 6.38
N LEU A 4 1.70 -7.27 6.86
CA LEU A 4 0.82 -6.46 6.02
C LEU A 4 1.27 -5.01 6.07
N MET A 5 1.69 -4.46 4.94
CA MET A 5 2.02 -3.04 4.79
C MET A 5 0.80 -2.29 4.25
N VAL A 6 0.36 -1.28 4.99
CA VAL A 6 -0.75 -0.40 4.60
C VAL A 6 -0.15 0.94 4.14
N THR A 7 -0.34 1.29 2.86
CA THR A 7 0.24 2.52 2.30
C THR A 7 -0.58 3.06 1.13
N ASP A 8 -0.65 4.39 1.01
CA ASP A 8 -1.17 5.09 -0.15
C ASP A 8 -0.15 5.21 -1.29
N ALA A 9 1.14 5.13 -0.96
CA ALA A 9 2.27 5.23 -1.88
C ALA A 9 2.62 3.85 -2.45
N TRP A 10 1.81 3.39 -3.41
CA TRP A 10 2.08 2.17 -4.18
C TRP A 10 1.88 2.39 -5.68
N ARG A 11 2.32 1.40 -6.49
CA ARG A 11 2.11 1.39 -7.94
C ARG A 11 0.65 1.74 -8.27
N PRO A 12 0.37 2.59 -9.27
CA PRO A 12 1.23 3.03 -10.38
C PRO A 12 2.16 4.21 -10.07
N GLN A 13 2.16 4.75 -8.84
CA GLN A 13 3.10 5.82 -8.50
C GLN A 13 4.55 5.32 -8.61
N VAL A 14 5.46 6.20 -9.03
CA VAL A 14 6.90 5.93 -9.21
C VAL A 14 7.77 6.86 -8.37
N ASN A 15 7.27 7.21 -7.18
CA ASN A 15 7.97 8.10 -6.27
C ASN A 15 9.08 7.35 -5.50
N GLY A 16 9.93 8.12 -4.81
CA GLY A 16 11.01 7.55 -3.99
C GLY A 16 10.52 6.57 -2.92
N VAL A 17 9.32 6.78 -2.37
CA VAL A 17 8.73 5.91 -1.34
C VAL A 17 8.41 4.52 -1.89
N VAL A 18 7.79 4.44 -3.08
CA VAL A 18 7.51 3.16 -3.75
C VAL A 18 8.79 2.36 -3.95
N HIS A 19 9.85 3.01 -4.44
CA HIS A 19 11.14 2.34 -4.64
C HIS A 19 11.75 1.84 -3.33
N THR A 20 11.68 2.62 -2.25
CA THR A 20 12.14 2.17 -0.93
C THR A 20 11.35 0.97 -0.43
N LEU A 21 10.02 0.95 -0.58
CA LEU A 21 9.18 -0.16 -0.15
C LEU A 21 9.40 -1.42 -1.00
N GLU A 22 9.64 -1.28 -2.30
CA GLU A 22 10.02 -2.39 -3.19
C GLU A 22 11.36 -3.01 -2.73
N ARG A 23 12.39 -2.18 -2.52
CA ARG A 23 13.70 -2.62 -2.01
C ARG A 23 13.62 -3.28 -0.63
N LEU A 24 12.79 -2.72 0.25
CA LEU A 24 12.54 -3.29 1.57
C LEU A 24 11.93 -4.68 1.46
N THR A 25 10.92 -4.84 0.58
CA THR A 25 10.26 -6.13 0.34
C THR A 25 11.22 -7.17 -0.23
N GLU A 26 12.05 -6.78 -1.21
CA GLU A 26 13.11 -7.65 -1.75
C GLU A 26 14.08 -8.11 -0.66
N THR A 27 14.49 -7.19 0.22
CA THR A 27 15.41 -7.49 1.32
C THR A 27 14.76 -8.43 2.32
N LEU A 28 13.52 -8.14 2.76
CA LEU A 28 12.77 -8.95 3.71
C LEU A 28 12.49 -10.37 3.21
N LYS A 29 12.31 -10.55 1.90
CA LYS A 29 12.16 -11.86 1.28
C LYS A 29 13.36 -12.76 1.54
N SER A 30 14.57 -12.21 1.61
CA SER A 30 15.79 -12.98 1.94
C SER A 30 15.84 -13.46 3.40
N PHE A 31 15.02 -12.86 4.28
CA PHE A 31 14.85 -13.24 5.68
C PHE A 31 13.64 -14.15 5.92
N ASP A 32 13.07 -14.75 4.86
CA ASP A 32 11.84 -15.57 4.96
C ASP A 32 10.63 -14.80 5.55
N VAL A 33 10.59 -13.50 5.26
CA VAL A 33 9.48 -12.60 5.59
C VAL A 33 8.68 -12.31 4.34
N ALA A 34 7.41 -12.71 4.34
CA ALA A 34 6.46 -12.37 3.29
C ALA A 34 5.77 -11.04 3.61
N VAL A 35 5.72 -10.15 2.63
CA VAL A 35 5.10 -8.83 2.75
C VAL A 35 3.94 -8.73 1.76
N ASP A 36 2.76 -8.42 2.29
CA ASP A 36 1.55 -8.14 1.51
C ASP A 36 1.23 -6.64 1.59
N PHE A 37 0.67 -6.08 0.53
CA PHE A 37 0.37 -4.64 0.45
C PHE A 37 -1.14 -4.40 0.40
N LEU A 38 -1.66 -3.67 1.39
CA LEU A 38 -3.01 -3.11 1.37
C LEU A 38 -2.94 -1.66 0.90
N THR A 39 -3.46 -1.40 -0.30
CA THR A 39 -3.28 -0.12 -1.00
C THR A 39 -4.60 0.43 -1.52
N PRO A 40 -4.69 1.73 -1.86
CA PRO A 40 -5.90 2.33 -2.43
C PRO A 40 -6.38 1.71 -3.75
N ASN A 41 -5.54 0.94 -4.45
CA ASN A 41 -5.84 0.39 -5.78
C ASN A 41 -7.10 -0.49 -5.83
N ILE A 42 -7.46 -1.10 -4.70
CA ILE A 42 -8.60 -2.02 -4.60
C ILE A 42 -9.86 -1.34 -4.06
N PHE A 43 -9.81 -0.03 -3.80
CA PHE A 43 -10.92 0.74 -3.26
C PHE A 43 -11.34 1.87 -4.21
N ARG A 44 -12.53 2.44 -3.98
CA ARG A 44 -12.85 3.74 -4.59
C ARG A 44 -11.94 4.80 -3.97
N THR A 45 -11.47 5.74 -4.76
CA THR A 45 -10.53 6.77 -4.28
C THR A 45 -10.98 8.19 -4.59
N LEU A 46 -10.60 9.12 -3.74
CA LEU A 46 -10.70 10.57 -3.96
C LEU A 46 -9.30 11.19 -3.92
N PRO A 47 -8.95 12.14 -4.82
CA PRO A 47 -7.72 12.92 -4.67
C PRO A 47 -7.74 13.76 -3.38
N LEU A 48 -6.59 13.88 -2.72
CA LEU A 48 -6.44 14.79 -1.58
C LEU A 48 -6.49 16.26 -2.07
N PRO A 49 -7.20 17.19 -1.39
CA PRO A 49 -7.39 18.56 -1.88
C PRO A 49 -6.12 19.33 -2.18
N THR A 50 -5.07 19.14 -1.37
CA THR A 50 -3.78 19.84 -1.51
C THR A 50 -2.73 19.04 -2.28
N TYR A 51 -2.92 17.72 -2.43
CA TYR A 51 -2.02 16.83 -3.18
C TYR A 51 -2.82 15.83 -4.00
N PRO A 52 -3.30 16.21 -5.20
CA PRO A 52 -4.19 15.36 -6.00
C PRO A 52 -3.61 13.99 -6.40
N ASP A 53 -2.27 13.87 -6.42
CA ASP A 53 -1.57 12.61 -6.69
C ASP A 53 -1.74 11.58 -5.56
N ILE A 54 -2.07 12.03 -4.34
CA ILE A 54 -2.41 11.17 -3.22
C ILE A 54 -3.87 10.73 -3.34
N ARG A 55 -4.06 9.42 -3.47
CA ARG A 55 -5.39 8.80 -3.60
C ARG A 55 -5.86 8.28 -2.25
N LEU A 56 -6.86 8.94 -1.68
CA LEU A 56 -7.48 8.53 -0.43
C LEU A 56 -8.47 7.38 -0.68
N ALA A 57 -8.23 6.24 -0.04
CA ALA A 57 -9.11 5.07 -0.13
C ALA A 57 -10.42 5.31 0.66
N LEU A 58 -11.55 5.21 -0.03
CA LEU A 58 -12.88 5.25 0.57
C LEU A 58 -13.29 3.81 0.89
N THR A 59 -13.17 3.43 2.16
CA THR A 59 -13.47 2.09 2.65
C THR A 59 -14.11 2.12 4.03
N THR A 60 -14.57 0.97 4.50
CA THR A 60 -15.10 0.79 5.86
C THR A 60 -14.29 -0.26 6.60
N PRO A 61 -14.27 -0.25 7.95
CA PRO A 61 -13.59 -1.28 8.73
C PRO A 61 -14.03 -2.70 8.34
N GLY A 62 -15.32 -2.91 8.08
CA GLY A 62 -15.86 -4.20 7.68
C GLY A 62 -15.43 -4.66 6.28
N HIS A 63 -15.13 -3.73 5.36
CA HIS A 63 -14.57 -4.07 4.06
C HIS A 63 -13.11 -4.48 4.21
N VAL A 64 -12.30 -3.73 4.97
CA VAL A 64 -10.89 -4.06 5.24
C VAL A 64 -10.78 -5.43 5.94
N ALA A 65 -11.63 -5.70 6.92
CA ALA A 65 -11.63 -6.96 7.67
C ALA A 65 -11.91 -8.21 6.81
N ARG A 66 -12.50 -8.07 5.62
CA ARG A 66 -12.73 -9.20 4.69
C ARG A 66 -11.54 -9.48 3.77
N LEU A 67 -10.56 -8.58 3.72
CA LEU A 67 -9.41 -8.65 2.83
C LEU A 67 -8.15 -9.18 3.54
N ILE A 68 -8.17 -9.24 4.87
CA ILE A 68 -7.08 -9.68 5.75
C ILE A 68 -7.42 -11.01 6.40
#